data_AF-A0A918GF02-F1
#
_entry.id   AF-A0A918GF02-F1
#
_cell.length_a   1.000
_cell.length_b   1.000
_cell.length_c   1.000
_cell.angle_alpha   90.00
_cell.angle_beta   90.00
_cell.angle_gamma   90.00
#
_symmetry.space_group_name_H-M   'P 1'
#
loop_
_entity.id
_entity.type
_entity.pdbx_description
1 polymer ?
#
loop_
_entity_poly.entity_id
_entity_poly.type
_entity_poly.pdbx_seq_one_letter_code
_entity_poly.pdbx_strand_id
1 'polypeptide(L)'
;MADEPEPDERTAGAVTVTVGGEVMVMRYDDLIDDGVEIPLYCPVCGRTAGITLHAEGRTARLACPCGHAWSDPAVAACGVRQLLHLRGDRFPGTRVRAVLLPRIEEPTEPERPTSEPPTSLLKWEDLVLRNFGRPALTGCLDAAAGLTSWALPTDGLLYERLYPPAGGNAVDAHMTVVSVALALYRAGYGHGVARPTDVRLDDVAALLRPGSEAALRGLRPAGLPGVGGQLRLTDAHRLRTASDRVWSRWMWAARRVVALNTTVAEAPAGTVAERHPYLPDIAAGSVWYQPVSEPPNVGSIRGR
;
A
#
# COMPACT_ATOMS: atom_id res chain seq x y z
N MET A 1 30.32 -9.87 -9.01
CA MET A 1 28.98 -10.24 -8.53
C MET A 1 28.01 -9.89 -9.65
N ALA A 2 27.25 -10.86 -10.15
CA ALA A 2 26.32 -10.61 -11.24
C ALA A 2 25.12 -9.79 -10.73
N ASP A 3 24.77 -8.73 -11.44
CA ASP A 3 23.49 -8.05 -11.26
C ASP A 3 22.37 -9.07 -11.50
N GLU A 4 21.41 -9.13 -10.58
CA GLU A 4 20.15 -9.82 -10.89
C GLU A 4 19.56 -9.10 -12.10
N PRO A 5 19.19 -9.81 -13.18
CA PRO A 5 18.56 -9.17 -14.32
C PRO A 5 17.32 -8.43 -13.83
N GLU A 6 17.24 -7.13 -14.14
CA GLU A 6 16.00 -6.39 -13.85
C GLU A 6 14.86 -7.08 -14.62
N PRO A 7 13.75 -7.42 -13.92
CA PRO A 7 12.62 -8.03 -14.58
C PRO A 7 12.14 -7.13 -15.72
N ASP A 8 11.86 -7.71 -16.89
CA ASP A 8 11.34 -6.96 -18.03
C ASP A 8 10.02 -6.30 -17.60
N GLU A 9 10.03 -4.96 -17.57
CA GLU A 9 8.88 -4.16 -17.15
C GLU A 9 7.62 -4.48 -17.97
N ARG A 10 7.81 -5.01 -19.19
CA ARG A 10 6.71 -5.40 -20.09
C ARG A 10 5.97 -6.62 -19.59
N THR A 11 6.69 -7.64 -19.09
CA THR A 11 6.12 -8.94 -18.69
C THR A 11 5.88 -9.07 -17.18
N ALA A 12 6.35 -8.11 -16.39
CA ALA A 12 6.33 -8.22 -14.94
C ALA A 12 4.93 -8.32 -14.33
N GLY A 13 4.81 -9.14 -13.29
CA GLY A 13 3.57 -9.33 -12.51
C GLY A 13 2.41 -9.87 -13.35
N ALA A 14 2.70 -10.77 -14.28
CA ALA A 14 1.70 -11.39 -15.14
C ALA A 14 0.74 -12.29 -14.34
N VAL A 15 -0.56 -12.11 -14.53
CA VAL A 15 -1.59 -12.98 -13.92
C VAL A 15 -2.67 -13.32 -14.93
N THR A 16 -3.23 -14.52 -14.83
CA THR A 16 -4.35 -14.97 -15.67
C THR A 16 -5.46 -15.50 -14.78
N VAL A 17 -6.69 -15.04 -15.00
CA VAL A 17 -7.89 -15.45 -14.26
C VAL A 17 -8.94 -15.85 -15.28
N THR A 18 -9.44 -17.08 -15.21
CA THR A 18 -10.60 -17.53 -15.99
C THR A 18 -11.84 -17.47 -15.12
N VAL A 19 -12.83 -16.69 -15.53
CA VAL A 19 -14.10 -16.57 -14.82
C VAL A 19 -15.10 -17.52 -15.46
N GLY A 20 -15.63 -18.46 -14.67
CA GLY A 20 -16.59 -19.46 -15.16
C GLY A 20 -17.94 -18.86 -15.53
N GLY A 21 -18.37 -17.85 -14.77
CA GLY A 21 -19.60 -17.08 -15.01
C GLY A 21 -19.40 -15.86 -15.92
N GLU A 22 -20.34 -14.93 -15.82
CA GLU A 22 -20.26 -13.63 -16.49
C GLU A 22 -19.44 -12.65 -15.66
N VAL A 23 -18.58 -11.88 -16.32
CA VAL A 23 -17.85 -10.80 -15.66
C VAL A 23 -18.64 -9.51 -15.80
N MET A 24 -19.15 -8.99 -14.68
CA MET A 24 -19.89 -7.73 -14.68
C MET A 24 -18.94 -6.54 -14.62
N VAL A 25 -19.18 -5.54 -15.47
CA VAL A 25 -18.46 -4.25 -15.48
C VAL A 25 -19.44 -3.08 -15.36
N MET A 26 -19.00 -2.03 -14.68
CA MET A 26 -19.72 -0.76 -14.61
C MET A 26 -19.50 0.03 -15.90
N ARG A 27 -20.57 0.49 -16.55
CA ARG A 27 -20.50 1.48 -17.62
C ARG A 27 -21.38 2.67 -17.28
N TYR A 28 -20.91 3.86 -17.60
CA TYR A 28 -21.71 5.07 -17.49
C TYR A 28 -22.56 5.21 -18.75
N ASP A 29 -23.87 5.40 -18.56
CA ASP A 29 -24.78 5.78 -19.62
C ASP A 29 -24.81 7.30 -19.68
N ASP A 30 -24.60 7.90 -20.85
CA ASP A 30 -24.59 9.36 -21.02
C ASP A 30 -25.97 10.00 -20.71
N LEU A 31 -27.03 9.18 -20.58
CA LEU A 31 -28.41 9.61 -20.33
C LEU A 31 -28.84 9.52 -18.86
N ILE A 32 -28.13 8.75 -18.03
CA ILE A 32 -28.46 8.52 -16.63
C ILE A 32 -27.15 8.69 -15.85
N ASP A 33 -27.10 9.65 -14.92
CA ASP A 33 -25.94 9.90 -14.02
C ASP A 33 -25.62 8.71 -13.07
N ASP A 34 -26.11 7.51 -13.37
CA ASP A 34 -25.88 6.27 -12.66
C ASP A 34 -25.14 5.28 -13.56
N GLY A 35 -24.12 4.62 -12.99
CA GLY A 35 -23.45 3.52 -13.66
C GLY A 35 -24.35 2.27 -13.72
N VAL A 36 -24.44 1.66 -14.90
CA VAL A 36 -25.16 0.40 -15.10
C VAL A 36 -24.17 -0.76 -15.13
N GLU A 37 -24.50 -1.84 -14.44
CA GLU A 37 -23.75 -3.09 -14.53
C GLU A 37 -24.18 -3.89 -15.74
N ILE A 38 -23.23 -4.16 -16.63
CA ILE A 38 -23.45 -5.00 -17.79
C ILE A 38 -22.40 -6.10 -17.87
N PRO A 39 -22.75 -7.28 -18.44
CA PRO A 39 -21.78 -8.34 -18.64
C PRO A 39 -20.76 -7.92 -19.71
N LEU A 40 -19.48 -8.23 -19.47
CA LEU A 40 -18.48 -8.22 -20.53
C LEU A 40 -18.86 -9.28 -21.57
N TYR A 41 -18.72 -8.91 -22.84
CA TYR A 41 -18.96 -9.82 -23.95
C TYR A 41 -17.83 -9.75 -24.97
N CYS A 42 -17.56 -10.88 -25.61
CA CYS A 42 -16.66 -10.92 -26.76
C CYS A 42 -17.25 -10.12 -27.92
N PRO A 43 -16.55 -9.11 -28.48
CA PRO A 43 -17.09 -8.27 -29.55
C PRO A 43 -17.29 -9.02 -30.88
N VAL A 44 -16.72 -10.23 -31.01
CA VAL A 44 -16.80 -11.04 -32.25
C VAL A 44 -17.91 -12.08 -32.17
N CYS A 45 -17.97 -12.86 -31.08
CA CYS A 45 -18.91 -13.99 -30.96
C CYS A 45 -20.00 -13.80 -29.90
N GLY A 46 -20.05 -12.66 -29.21
CA GLY A 46 -21.09 -12.32 -28.24
C GLY A 46 -21.07 -13.11 -26.93
N ARG A 47 -20.11 -14.02 -26.72
CA ARG A 47 -20.02 -14.80 -25.47
C ARG A 47 -19.75 -13.91 -24.27
N THR A 48 -20.52 -14.10 -23.20
CA THR A 48 -20.41 -13.38 -21.92
C THR A 48 -19.73 -14.18 -20.81
N ALA A 49 -19.70 -15.51 -20.92
CA ALA A 49 -19.16 -16.41 -19.90
C ALA A 49 -17.87 -17.12 -20.34
N GLY A 50 -17.09 -17.58 -19.35
CA GLY A 50 -15.82 -18.27 -19.59
C GLY A 50 -14.71 -17.35 -20.07
N ILE A 51 -14.82 -16.04 -19.79
CA ILE A 51 -13.83 -15.05 -20.24
C ILE A 51 -12.58 -15.18 -19.39
N THR A 52 -11.43 -15.27 -20.07
CA THR A 52 -10.11 -15.22 -19.48
C THR A 52 -9.61 -13.79 -19.46
N LEU A 53 -9.25 -13.30 -18.28
CA LEU A 53 -8.61 -12.00 -18.07
C LEU A 53 -7.12 -12.22 -17.84
N HIS A 54 -6.29 -11.46 -18.55
CA HIS A 54 -4.84 -11.49 -18.44
C HIS A 54 -4.33 -10.10 -18.09
N ALA A 55 -3.49 -9.98 -17.06
CA ALA A 55 -2.81 -8.74 -16.70
C ALA A 55 -1.32 -8.91 -16.90
N GLU A 56 -0.66 -7.90 -17.46
CA GLU A 56 0.78 -7.88 -17.73
C GLU A 56 1.28 -6.42 -17.60
N GLY A 57 2.32 -6.18 -16.78
CA GLY A 57 2.80 -4.83 -16.50
C GLY A 57 1.70 -3.93 -15.93
N ARG A 58 1.18 -2.98 -16.74
CA ARG A 58 0.04 -2.10 -16.41
C ARG A 58 -1.19 -2.32 -17.29
N THR A 59 -1.14 -3.30 -18.19
CA THR A 59 -2.17 -3.53 -19.21
C THR A 59 -2.99 -4.78 -18.91
N ALA A 60 -4.23 -4.80 -19.39
CA ALA A 60 -5.08 -5.97 -19.34
C ALA A 60 -5.57 -6.36 -20.74
N ARG A 61 -5.70 -7.67 -20.95
CA ARG A 61 -6.23 -8.31 -22.15
C ARG A 61 -7.26 -9.35 -21.77
N LEU A 62 -8.24 -9.52 -22.63
CA LEU A 62 -9.36 -10.43 -22.48
C LEU A 62 -9.29 -11.47 -23.59
N ALA A 63 -9.68 -12.69 -23.30
CA ALA A 63 -9.85 -13.75 -24.29
C ALA A 63 -11.12 -14.55 -24.01
N CYS A 64 -11.90 -14.87 -25.04
CA CYS A 64 -13.08 -15.72 -24.88
C CYS A 64 -12.72 -17.20 -25.15
N PRO A 65 -13.60 -18.16 -24.80
CA PRO A 65 -13.34 -19.59 -25.06
C PRO A 65 -13.15 -19.95 -26.54
N CYS A 66 -13.56 -19.09 -27.48
CA CYS A 66 -13.32 -19.27 -28.91
C CYS A 66 -11.95 -18.76 -29.38
N GLY A 67 -11.11 -18.20 -28.49
CA GLY A 67 -9.77 -17.71 -28.82
C GLY A 67 -9.70 -16.27 -29.32
N HIS A 68 -10.82 -15.55 -29.40
CA HIS A 68 -10.78 -14.12 -29.75
C HIS A 68 -10.24 -13.30 -28.57
N ALA A 69 -9.23 -12.47 -28.82
CA ALA A 69 -8.62 -11.59 -27.83
C ALA A 69 -8.97 -10.12 -28.09
N TRP A 70 -9.22 -9.36 -27.01
CA TRP A 70 -9.50 -7.92 -27.09
C TRP A 70 -9.08 -7.20 -25.80
N SER A 71 -9.25 -5.88 -25.76
CA SER A 71 -9.11 -5.06 -24.55
C SER A 71 -10.41 -4.30 -24.32
N ASP A 72 -10.78 -4.12 -23.05
CA ASP A 72 -11.95 -3.32 -22.65
C ASP A 72 -11.47 -2.24 -21.67
N PRO A 73 -11.82 -0.96 -21.87
CA PRO A 73 -11.41 0.14 -20.98
C PRO A 73 -11.84 -0.02 -19.51
N ALA A 74 -12.92 -0.75 -19.25
CA ALA A 74 -13.39 -1.03 -17.89
C ALA A 74 -12.53 -2.08 -17.16
N VAL A 75 -11.66 -2.79 -17.89
CA VAL A 75 -10.80 -3.84 -17.34
C VAL A 75 -9.37 -3.34 -17.27
N ALA A 76 -8.90 -3.06 -16.06
CA ALA A 76 -7.53 -2.65 -15.79
C ALA A 76 -6.70 -3.80 -15.19
N ALA A 77 -5.38 -3.77 -15.40
CA ALA A 77 -4.46 -4.78 -14.87
C ALA A 77 -4.57 -4.94 -13.34
N CYS A 78 -4.79 -3.83 -12.63
CA CYS A 78 -4.97 -3.82 -11.19
C CYS A 78 -6.21 -4.58 -10.74
N GLY A 79 -7.34 -4.41 -11.44
CA GLY A 79 -8.57 -5.12 -11.12
C GLY A 79 -8.47 -6.60 -11.43
N VAL A 80 -7.75 -7.01 -12.48
CA VAL A 80 -7.48 -8.43 -12.76
C VAL A 80 -6.61 -9.06 -11.66
N ARG A 81 -5.56 -8.37 -11.21
CA ARG A 81 -4.75 -8.82 -10.06
C ARG A 81 -5.57 -8.90 -8.79
N GLN A 82 -6.45 -7.95 -8.54
CA GLN A 82 -7.35 -8.00 -7.37
C GLN A 82 -8.37 -9.14 -7.48
N LEU A 83 -8.93 -9.38 -8.67
CA LEU A 83 -9.88 -10.45 -8.94
C LEU A 83 -9.26 -11.83 -8.67
N LEU A 84 -7.97 -12.03 -8.93
CA LEU A 84 -7.28 -13.28 -8.55
C LEU A 84 -7.41 -13.59 -7.04
N HIS A 85 -7.54 -12.55 -6.20
CA HIS A 85 -7.59 -12.66 -4.74
C HIS A 85 -9.01 -12.59 -4.18
N LEU A 86 -9.90 -11.92 -4.90
CA LEU A 86 -11.33 -11.89 -4.60
C LEU A 86 -11.96 -13.14 -5.23
N ARG A 87 -12.41 -14.10 -4.42
CA ARG A 87 -13.11 -15.31 -4.91
C ARG A 87 -14.52 -14.98 -5.46
N GLY A 88 -14.63 -14.13 -6.48
CA GLY A 88 -15.89 -13.70 -7.04
C GLY A 88 -15.81 -13.44 -8.54
N ASP A 89 -16.96 -13.51 -9.21
CA ASP A 89 -17.08 -13.34 -10.67
C ASP A 89 -17.38 -11.88 -11.07
N ARG A 90 -17.36 -10.96 -10.11
CA ARG A 90 -17.59 -9.53 -10.32
C ARG A 90 -16.26 -8.79 -10.34
N PHE A 91 -16.03 -8.00 -11.38
CA PHE A 91 -14.84 -7.17 -11.42
C PHE A 91 -14.91 -6.15 -10.28
N PRO A 92 -13.88 -6.02 -9.44
CA PRO A 92 -13.88 -5.01 -8.41
C PRO A 92 -14.02 -3.64 -9.09
N GLY A 93 -15.16 -2.98 -8.88
CA GLY A 93 -15.25 -1.55 -9.16
C GLY A 93 -14.21 -0.79 -8.33
N THR A 94 -14.18 0.54 -8.39
CA THR A 94 -13.18 1.35 -7.66
C THR A 94 -13.18 1.13 -6.13
N ARG A 95 -14.22 0.47 -5.58
CA ARG A 95 -14.48 0.34 -4.14
C ARG A 95 -14.16 -1.01 -3.50
N VAL A 96 -13.91 -2.09 -4.27
CA VAL A 96 -13.59 -3.41 -3.68
C VAL A 96 -12.11 -3.69 -3.86
N ARG A 97 -11.34 -3.70 -2.76
CA ARG A 97 -9.88 -3.89 -2.81
C ARG A 97 -9.45 -4.98 -1.81
N ALA A 98 -8.90 -6.07 -2.33
CA ALA A 98 -8.34 -7.14 -1.50
C ALA A 98 -7.06 -6.67 -0.78
N VAL A 99 -6.87 -7.13 0.46
CA VAL A 99 -5.61 -6.92 1.20
C VAL A 99 -4.57 -7.86 0.60
N LEU A 100 -3.66 -7.31 -0.21
CA LEU A 100 -2.64 -8.07 -0.93
C LEU A 100 -1.30 -8.15 -0.19
N LEU A 101 -1.13 -7.35 0.88
CA LEU A 101 0.12 -7.37 1.64
C LEU A 101 0.23 -8.68 2.44
N PRO A 102 1.32 -9.43 2.27
CA PRO A 102 1.53 -10.66 3.02
C PRO A 102 1.67 -10.35 4.51
N ARG A 103 1.18 -11.27 5.34
CA ARG A 103 1.41 -11.21 6.79
C ARG A 103 2.77 -11.84 7.11
N ILE A 104 3.50 -11.20 8.02
CA ILE A 104 4.68 -11.79 8.66
C ILE A 104 4.36 -11.99 10.14
N GLU A 105 4.53 -13.22 10.62
CA GLU A 105 4.37 -13.56 12.04
C GLU A 105 5.72 -13.42 12.73
N GLU A 106 5.85 -12.39 13.59
CA GLU A 106 7.12 -12.06 14.24
C GLU A 106 6.90 -11.54 15.66
N PRO A 107 7.93 -11.65 16.53
CA PRO A 107 7.91 -11.00 17.83
C PRO A 107 7.61 -9.51 17.70
N THR A 108 6.63 -9.06 18.46
CA THR A 108 6.20 -7.66 18.39
C THR A 108 7.08 -6.75 19.25
N GLU A 109 7.90 -7.29 20.15
CA GLU A 109 8.73 -6.56 21.14
C GLU A 109 9.26 -5.21 20.64
N PRO A 110 9.06 -4.12 21.39
CA PRO A 110 9.46 -2.80 20.92
C PRO A 110 10.98 -2.65 21.08
N GLU A 111 11.61 -1.95 20.13
CA GLU A 111 12.97 -1.50 20.30
C GLU A 111 13.03 -0.44 21.41
N ARG A 112 13.86 -0.68 22.42
CA ARG A 112 14.15 0.33 23.44
C ARG A 112 15.09 1.39 22.87
N PRO A 113 14.75 2.69 22.97
CA PRO A 113 15.66 3.76 22.59
C PRO A 113 16.97 3.65 23.37
N THR A 114 18.10 3.82 22.69
CA THR A 114 19.43 3.85 23.30
C THR A 114 19.79 5.23 23.88
N SER A 115 19.02 6.26 23.54
CA SER A 115 19.19 7.63 24.00
C SER A 115 17.84 8.29 24.22
N GLU A 116 17.80 9.29 25.09
CA GLU A 116 16.59 10.06 25.35
C GLU A 116 16.22 10.90 24.12
N PRO A 117 14.98 10.81 23.62
CA PRO A 117 14.56 11.56 22.44
C PRO A 117 14.45 13.07 22.72
N PRO A 118 14.66 13.94 21.72
CA PRO A 118 14.52 15.39 21.90
C PRO A 118 13.14 15.79 22.43
N THR A 119 13.07 16.76 23.35
CA THR A 119 11.80 17.26 23.91
C THR A 119 10.83 17.75 22.84
N SER A 120 11.33 18.32 21.74
CA SER A 120 10.50 18.75 20.60
C SER A 120 9.79 17.58 19.91
N LEU A 121 10.46 16.43 19.80
CA LEU A 121 9.90 15.22 19.21
C LEU A 121 8.78 14.65 20.09
N LEU A 122 9.04 14.55 21.41
CA LEU A 122 8.04 14.09 22.37
C LEU A 122 6.78 14.98 22.39
N LYS A 123 6.95 16.31 22.31
CA LYS A 123 5.83 17.26 22.21
C LYS A 123 5.00 17.05 20.95
N TRP A 124 5.64 16.78 19.81
CA TRP A 124 4.94 16.50 18.57
C TRP A 124 4.23 15.14 18.62
N GLU A 125 4.84 14.09 19.16
CA GLU A 125 4.16 12.80 19.30
C GLU A 125 2.95 12.86 20.24
N ASP A 126 3.04 13.62 21.35
CA ASP A 126 1.89 13.90 22.24
C ASP A 126 0.79 14.67 21.51
N LEU A 127 1.15 15.66 20.68
CA LEU A 127 0.19 16.39 19.85
C LEU A 127 -0.53 15.44 18.88
N VAL A 128 0.22 14.55 18.20
CA VAL A 128 -0.37 13.56 17.28
C VAL A 128 -1.30 12.62 18.03
N LEU A 129 -0.88 12.09 19.18
CA LEU A 129 -1.72 11.20 19.98
C LEU A 129 -3.03 11.87 20.38
N ARG A 130 -3.01 13.13 20.83
CA ARG A 130 -4.22 13.85 21.24
C ARG A 130 -5.16 14.16 20.07
N ASN A 131 -4.63 14.42 18.88
CA ASN A 131 -5.44 14.81 17.72
C ASN A 131 -5.92 13.64 16.86
N PHE A 132 -5.17 12.54 16.84
CA PHE A 132 -5.43 11.37 16.01
C PHE A 132 -5.88 10.15 16.82
N GLY A 133 -5.64 10.13 18.13
CA GLY A 133 -6.01 9.03 19.02
C GLY A 133 -5.09 7.79 18.90
N ARG A 134 -3.99 7.88 18.15
CA ARG A 134 -3.00 6.81 18.00
C ARG A 134 -1.57 7.37 18.02
N PRO A 135 -0.57 6.58 18.45
CA PRO A 135 0.84 6.98 18.33
C PRO A 135 1.22 7.33 16.88
N ALA A 136 2.12 8.30 16.72
CA ALA A 136 2.47 8.84 15.41
C ALA A 136 2.95 7.77 14.42
N LEU A 137 3.87 6.89 14.84
CA LEU A 137 4.35 5.81 13.99
C LEU A 137 3.23 4.82 13.61
N THR A 138 2.31 4.50 14.52
CA THR A 138 1.16 3.63 14.23
C THR A 138 0.34 4.19 13.07
N GLY A 139 -0.03 5.47 13.15
CA GLY A 139 -0.79 6.12 12.08
C GLY A 139 -0.01 6.20 10.77
N CYS A 140 1.31 6.37 10.82
CA CYS A 140 2.17 6.32 9.63
C CYS A 140 2.21 4.92 9.00
N LEU A 141 2.25 3.86 9.81
CA LEU A 141 2.23 2.47 9.34
C LEU A 141 0.89 2.10 8.72
N ASP A 142 -0.23 2.50 9.34
CA ASP A 142 -1.57 2.33 8.77
C ASP A 142 -1.69 3.03 7.41
N ALA A 143 -1.26 4.30 7.33
CA ALA A 143 -1.23 5.07 6.09
C ALA A 143 -0.34 4.42 5.02
N ALA A 144 0.88 4.01 5.39
CA ALA A 144 1.82 3.36 4.48
C ALA A 144 1.29 2.02 3.95
N ALA A 145 0.64 1.22 4.80
CA ALA A 145 0.01 -0.03 4.39
C ALA A 145 -1.14 0.22 3.41
N GLY A 146 -1.94 1.27 3.62
CA GLY A 146 -2.97 1.70 2.69
C GLY A 146 -2.40 2.07 1.32
N LEU A 147 -1.40 2.98 1.29
CA LEU A 147 -0.72 3.40 0.07
C LEU A 147 -0.10 2.22 -0.69
N THR A 148 0.52 1.30 0.03
CA THR A 148 1.16 0.10 -0.55
C THR A 148 0.12 -0.87 -1.11
N SER A 149 -0.98 -1.09 -0.40
CA SER A 149 -2.08 -1.96 -0.86
C SER A 149 -2.72 -1.43 -2.15
N TRP A 150 -2.73 -0.10 -2.33
CA TRP A 150 -3.18 0.52 -3.57
C TRP A 150 -2.18 0.40 -4.71
N ALA A 151 -0.91 0.65 -4.41
CA ALA A 151 0.17 0.61 -5.40
C ALA A 151 0.41 -0.81 -5.93
N LEU A 152 0.32 -1.82 -5.06
CA LEU A 152 0.71 -3.19 -5.34
C LEU A 152 0.01 -3.82 -6.57
N PRO A 153 -1.33 -3.82 -6.71
CA PRO A 153 -1.98 -4.35 -7.91
C PRO A 153 -1.79 -3.44 -9.14
N THR A 154 -1.45 -2.16 -8.95
CA THR A 154 -1.35 -1.17 -10.02
C THR A 154 -0.10 -1.36 -10.88
N ASP A 155 0.99 -1.86 -10.31
CA ASP A 155 2.29 -1.94 -10.98
C ASP A 155 2.84 -3.38 -10.94
N GLY A 156 3.01 -4.00 -12.12
CA GLY A 156 3.42 -5.40 -12.23
C GLY A 156 4.78 -5.71 -11.58
N LEU A 157 5.75 -4.81 -11.68
CA LEU A 157 7.06 -4.96 -11.04
C LEU A 157 6.95 -4.94 -9.51
N LEU A 158 6.18 -4.00 -8.98
CA LEU A 158 5.93 -3.92 -7.55
C LEU A 158 5.18 -5.17 -7.06
N TYR A 159 4.19 -5.63 -7.83
CA TYR A 159 3.43 -6.85 -7.58
C TYR A 159 4.36 -8.06 -7.48
N GLU A 160 5.12 -8.36 -8.52
CA GLU A 160 6.04 -9.51 -8.57
C GLU A 160 7.07 -9.48 -7.44
N ARG A 161 7.57 -8.29 -7.10
CA ARG A 161 8.61 -8.14 -6.06
C ARG A 161 8.08 -8.30 -4.64
N LEU A 162 6.91 -7.75 -4.35
CA LEU A 162 6.40 -7.68 -2.98
C LEU A 162 5.37 -8.77 -2.67
N TYR A 163 4.76 -9.39 -3.69
CA TYR A 163 3.70 -10.37 -3.49
C TYR A 163 4.24 -11.81 -3.55
N PRO A 164 4.30 -12.55 -2.43
CA PRO A 164 4.96 -13.85 -2.40
C PRO A 164 4.39 -14.91 -3.36
N PRO A 165 3.07 -15.01 -3.57
CA PRO A 165 2.53 -15.94 -4.56
C PRO A 165 2.91 -15.61 -6.01
N ALA A 166 3.42 -14.41 -6.29
CA ALA A 166 3.99 -14.03 -7.57
C ALA A 166 5.53 -14.15 -7.62
N GLY A 167 6.16 -14.80 -6.63
CA GLY A 167 7.62 -14.92 -6.52
C GLY A 167 8.30 -13.85 -5.65
N GLY A 168 7.51 -12.94 -5.06
CA GLY A 168 7.99 -11.86 -4.22
C GLY A 168 8.38 -12.27 -2.81
N ASN A 169 8.74 -11.27 -1.99
CA ASN A 169 9.22 -11.50 -0.62
C ASN A 169 8.40 -10.73 0.42
N ALA A 170 7.87 -11.45 1.42
CA ALA A 170 7.03 -10.86 2.47
C ALA A 170 7.78 -9.87 3.38
N VAL A 171 9.07 -10.12 3.64
CA VAL A 171 9.93 -9.18 4.38
C VAL A 171 10.18 -7.93 3.54
N ASP A 172 10.41 -8.06 2.23
CA ASP A 172 10.57 -6.89 1.36
C ASP A 172 9.27 -6.05 1.31
N ALA A 173 8.10 -6.70 1.28
CA ALA A 173 6.81 -6.01 1.36
C ALA A 173 6.63 -5.26 2.69
N HIS A 174 6.90 -5.94 3.81
CA HIS A 174 6.82 -5.33 5.13
C HIS A 174 7.80 -4.16 5.29
N MET A 175 9.07 -4.36 4.92
CA MET A 175 10.09 -3.32 5.06
C MET A 175 9.87 -2.16 4.08
N THR A 176 9.16 -2.38 2.98
CA THR A 176 8.66 -1.30 2.12
C THR A 176 7.64 -0.43 2.87
N VAL A 177 6.66 -1.05 3.55
CA VAL A 177 5.68 -0.33 4.40
C VAL A 177 6.39 0.44 5.51
N VAL A 178 7.33 -0.18 6.21
CA VAL A 178 8.14 0.49 7.25
C VAL A 178 8.90 1.69 6.67
N SER A 179 9.49 1.55 5.48
CA SER A 179 10.25 2.64 4.85
C SER A 179 9.36 3.82 4.47
N VAL A 180 8.17 3.57 3.93
CA VAL A 180 7.17 4.62 3.66
C VAL A 180 6.69 5.27 4.96
N ALA A 181 6.44 4.48 6.00
CA ALA A 181 6.00 4.98 7.31
C ALA A 181 7.06 5.87 7.98
N LEU A 182 8.35 5.50 7.91
CA LEU A 182 9.44 6.33 8.43
C LEU A 182 9.58 7.65 7.67
N ALA A 183 9.35 7.65 6.34
CA ALA A 183 9.31 8.87 5.55
C ALA A 183 8.11 9.76 5.92
N LEU A 184 6.92 9.18 6.07
CA LEU A 184 5.73 9.88 6.58
C LEU A 184 5.97 10.49 7.97
N TYR A 185 6.54 9.72 8.89
CA TYR A 185 6.85 10.16 10.25
C TYR A 185 7.82 11.35 10.23
N ARG A 186 8.91 11.25 9.45
CA ARG A 186 9.92 12.30 9.36
C ARG A 186 9.38 13.58 8.72
N ALA A 187 8.58 13.47 7.67
CA ALA A 187 7.90 14.61 7.06
C ALA A 187 6.89 15.24 8.04
N GLY A 188 6.07 14.41 8.71
CA GLY A 188 5.09 14.86 9.69
C GLY A 188 5.72 15.64 10.85
N TYR A 189 6.83 15.13 11.40
CA TYR A 189 7.60 15.84 12.42
C TYR A 189 8.22 17.13 11.87
N GLY A 190 8.85 17.08 10.69
CA GLY A 190 9.47 18.25 10.07
C GLY A 190 8.51 19.40 9.78
N HIS A 191 7.25 19.09 9.51
CA HIS A 191 6.19 20.05 9.21
C HIS A 191 5.22 20.30 10.37
N GLY A 192 5.42 19.66 11.53
CA GLY A 192 4.53 19.79 12.69
C GLY A 192 3.10 19.30 12.45
N VAL A 193 2.92 18.34 11.54
CA VAL A 193 1.60 17.82 11.15
C VAL A 193 1.08 16.88 12.25
N ALA A 194 -0.12 17.14 12.75
CA ALA A 194 -0.72 16.40 13.86
C ALA A 194 -1.43 15.09 13.45
N ARG A 195 -1.66 14.87 12.15
CA ARG A 195 -2.25 13.63 11.62
C ARG A 195 -1.36 13.08 10.51
N PRO A 196 -0.85 11.84 10.61
CA PRO A 196 -0.03 11.23 9.57
C PRO A 196 -0.68 11.24 8.19
N THR A 197 -2.01 11.24 8.13
CA THR A 197 -2.76 11.31 6.88
C THR A 197 -2.66 12.66 6.17
N ASP A 198 -2.35 13.74 6.90
CA ASP A 198 -2.34 15.10 6.37
C ASP A 198 -0.97 15.48 5.79
N VAL A 199 0.00 14.54 5.84
CA VAL A 199 1.33 14.72 5.26
C VAL A 199 1.24 14.71 3.73
N ARG A 200 1.90 15.67 3.08
CA ARG A 200 1.95 15.74 1.60
C ARG A 200 2.88 14.66 1.06
N LEU A 201 2.41 13.95 0.03
CA LEU A 201 3.19 12.86 -0.57
C LEU A 201 4.46 13.33 -1.28
N ASP A 202 4.54 14.60 -1.72
CA ASP A 202 5.76 15.17 -2.31
C ASP A 202 6.91 15.24 -1.29
N ASP A 203 6.62 15.58 -0.03
CA ASP A 203 7.60 15.66 1.04
C ASP A 203 8.12 14.25 1.39
N VAL A 204 7.21 13.26 1.38
CA VAL A 204 7.56 11.84 1.52
C VAL A 204 8.45 11.39 0.37
N ALA A 205 8.08 11.74 -0.87
CA ALA A 205 8.85 11.38 -2.06
C ALA A 205 10.26 11.97 -2.01
N ALA A 206 10.41 13.21 -1.53
CA ALA A 206 11.71 13.87 -1.38
C ALA A 206 12.63 13.12 -0.40
N LEU A 207 12.09 12.66 0.73
CA LEU A 207 12.84 11.88 1.73
C LEU A 207 13.25 10.50 1.23
N LEU A 208 12.49 9.92 0.30
CA LEU A 208 12.80 8.62 -0.29
C LEU A 208 13.82 8.69 -1.44
N ARG A 209 14.26 9.90 -1.85
CA ARG A 209 15.27 10.06 -2.92
C ARG A 209 16.66 9.62 -2.48
N PRO A 210 17.52 9.18 -3.44
CA PRO A 210 18.92 8.92 -3.16
C PRO A 210 19.58 10.12 -2.46
N GLY A 211 20.37 9.84 -1.42
CA GLY A 211 21.03 10.86 -0.60
C GLY A 211 20.34 11.19 0.73
N SER A 212 19.04 10.89 0.88
CA SER A 212 18.31 11.02 2.17
C SER A 212 18.18 9.68 2.93
N GLU A 213 18.66 8.61 2.32
CA GLU A 213 18.50 7.21 2.75
C GLU A 213 19.09 6.91 4.13
N ALA A 214 20.29 7.39 4.42
CA ALA A 214 20.96 7.13 5.69
C ALA A 214 20.17 7.70 6.88
N ALA A 215 19.54 8.86 6.69
CA ALA A 215 18.74 9.52 7.71
C ALA A 215 17.44 8.75 8.02
N LEU A 216 16.83 8.13 7.02
CA LEU A 216 15.66 7.26 7.22
C LEU A 216 16.04 5.93 7.86
N ARG A 217 17.14 5.31 7.41
CA ARG A 217 17.63 4.04 7.94
C ARG A 217 17.98 4.10 9.44
N GLY A 218 18.55 5.23 9.87
CA GLY A 218 18.88 5.52 11.27
C GLY A 218 17.72 6.05 12.10
N LEU A 219 16.55 6.33 11.52
CA LEU A 219 15.43 6.94 12.23
C LEU A 219 14.88 5.97 13.29
N ARG A 220 14.67 6.48 14.51
CA ARG A 220 14.09 5.76 15.63
C ARG A 220 12.95 6.59 16.21
N PRO A 221 11.70 6.32 15.82
CA PRO A 221 10.52 6.91 16.45
C PRO A 221 10.59 6.72 17.96
N ALA A 222 10.37 7.81 18.70
CA ALA A 222 10.51 7.81 20.15
C ALA A 222 9.46 6.90 20.80
N GLY A 223 8.23 7.01 20.31
CA GLY A 223 7.06 6.45 20.97
C GLY A 223 6.77 7.12 22.31
N LEU A 224 5.56 6.91 22.80
CA LEU A 224 5.12 7.41 24.09
C LEU A 224 5.11 6.26 25.12
N PRO A 225 5.72 6.45 26.31
CA PRO A 225 5.74 5.43 27.36
C PRO A 225 4.34 4.92 27.70
N GLY A 226 4.14 3.60 27.63
CA GLY A 226 2.87 2.95 27.95
C GLY A 226 1.76 3.10 26.89
N VAL A 227 2.05 3.76 25.76
CA VAL A 227 1.09 3.96 24.65
C VAL A 227 1.60 3.31 23.34
N GLY A 228 2.92 3.23 23.14
CA GLY A 228 3.51 2.64 21.95
C GLY A 228 4.03 3.67 20.95
N GLY A 229 4.15 3.30 19.68
CA GLY A 229 4.73 4.15 18.62
C GLY A 229 6.21 3.87 18.32
N GLN A 230 6.77 2.78 18.82
CA GLN A 230 8.16 2.36 18.60
C GLN A 230 8.25 1.31 17.50
N LEU A 231 9.39 1.24 16.81
CA LEU A 231 9.67 0.13 15.89
C LEU A 231 9.70 -1.20 16.65
N ARG A 232 9.29 -2.28 15.98
CA ARG A 232 9.54 -3.63 16.47
C ARG A 232 11.05 -3.91 16.47
N LEU A 233 11.52 -4.70 17.41
CA LEU A 233 12.94 -5.05 17.54
C LEU A 233 13.48 -5.72 16.28
N THR A 234 12.66 -6.54 15.61
CA THR A 234 13.00 -7.20 14.34
C THR A 234 13.18 -6.19 13.20
N ASP A 235 12.27 -5.22 13.08
CA ASP A 235 12.32 -4.16 12.06
C ASP A 235 13.55 -3.26 12.28
N ALA A 236 13.78 -2.88 13.54
CA ALA A 236 14.96 -2.12 13.94
C ALA A 236 16.28 -2.84 13.65
N HIS A 237 16.32 -4.14 13.93
CA HIS A 237 17.47 -4.99 13.62
C HIS A 237 17.71 -5.04 12.11
N ARG A 238 16.67 -5.27 11.30
CA ARG A 238 16.76 -5.25 9.83
C ARG A 238 17.30 -3.94 9.28
N LEU A 239 16.81 -2.80 9.78
CA LEU A 239 17.31 -1.49 9.37
C LEU A 239 18.80 -1.33 9.68
N ARG A 240 19.29 -1.86 10.80
CA ARG A 240 20.72 -1.84 11.13
C ARG A 240 21.53 -2.78 10.23
N THR A 241 21.10 -4.02 10.07
CA THR A 241 21.94 -5.10 9.53
C THR A 241 21.76 -5.37 8.05
N ALA A 242 20.75 -4.79 7.39
CA ALA A 242 20.57 -4.92 5.94
C ALA A 242 21.83 -4.53 5.18
N SER A 243 22.17 -5.25 4.11
CA SER A 243 23.19 -4.76 3.17
C SER A 243 22.65 -3.55 2.41
N ASP A 244 23.53 -2.73 1.84
CA ASP A 244 23.10 -1.57 1.03
C ASP A 244 22.27 -1.99 -0.17
N ARG A 245 22.52 -3.20 -0.72
CA ARG A 245 21.68 -3.80 -1.75
C ARG A 245 20.26 -4.02 -1.25
N VAL A 246 20.09 -4.70 -0.10
CA VAL A 246 18.76 -4.98 0.47
C VAL A 246 18.02 -3.68 0.79
N TRP A 247 18.72 -2.71 1.40
CA TRP A 247 18.16 -1.40 1.70
C TRP A 247 17.72 -0.65 0.43
N SER A 248 18.54 -0.65 -0.61
CA SER A 248 18.22 -0.03 -1.91
C SER A 248 16.98 -0.64 -2.56
N ARG A 249 16.76 -1.96 -2.40
CA ARG A 249 15.53 -2.62 -2.89
C ARG A 249 14.29 -2.12 -2.16
N TRP A 250 14.33 -2.00 -0.82
CA TRP A 250 13.22 -1.47 -0.03
C TRP A 250 12.93 0.00 -0.37
N MET A 251 13.97 0.81 -0.52
CA MET A 251 13.86 2.22 -0.91
C MET A 251 13.33 2.40 -2.34
N TRP A 252 13.74 1.55 -3.27
CA TRP A 252 13.17 1.52 -4.63
C TRP A 252 11.67 1.22 -4.58
N ALA A 253 11.26 0.18 -3.85
CA ALA A 253 9.85 -0.18 -3.73
C ALA A 253 9.02 0.91 -3.04
N ALA A 254 9.55 1.51 -1.97
CA ALA A 254 8.91 2.62 -1.27
C ALA A 254 8.71 3.85 -2.17
N ARG A 255 9.74 4.22 -2.96
CA ARG A 255 9.62 5.29 -3.96
C ARG A 255 8.53 4.98 -4.98
N ARG A 256 8.47 3.73 -5.46
CA ARG A 256 7.47 3.31 -6.45
C ARG A 256 6.05 3.39 -5.88
N VAL A 257 5.86 2.96 -4.62
CA VAL A 257 4.59 3.11 -3.88
C VAL A 257 4.16 4.58 -3.84
N VAL A 258 5.04 5.47 -3.39
CA VAL A 258 4.68 6.90 -3.28
C VAL A 258 4.42 7.52 -4.66
N ALA A 259 5.26 7.22 -5.66
CA ALA A 259 5.10 7.74 -7.03
C ALA A 259 3.78 7.32 -7.67
N LEU A 260 3.33 6.08 -7.47
CA LEU A 260 2.03 5.64 -7.97
C LEU A 260 0.89 6.43 -7.32
N ASN A 261 1.00 6.73 -6.03
CA ASN A 261 0.00 7.49 -5.28
C ASN A 261 0.04 9.02 -5.58
N THR A 262 1.08 9.53 -6.24
CA THR A 262 1.16 10.94 -6.68
C THR A 262 0.81 11.15 -8.16
N THR A 263 0.89 10.11 -9.01
CA THR A 263 0.77 10.22 -10.47
C THR A 263 -0.64 9.99 -11.05
N VAL A 264 -1.64 9.69 -10.23
CA VAL A 264 -3.03 9.57 -10.71
C VAL A 264 -3.52 10.94 -11.16
N ALA A 265 -3.67 11.11 -12.48
CA ALA A 265 -3.91 12.36 -13.22
C ALA A 265 -5.17 13.16 -12.84
N GLU A 266 -5.98 12.68 -11.89
CA GLU A 266 -7.22 13.32 -11.44
C GLU A 266 -7.14 13.93 -10.03
N ALA A 267 -6.01 13.77 -9.32
CA ALA A 267 -5.83 14.41 -8.02
C ALA A 267 -4.57 15.28 -8.01
N PRO A 268 -4.65 16.54 -7.56
CA PRO A 268 -3.45 17.36 -7.33
C PRO A 268 -2.52 16.64 -6.34
N ALA A 269 -1.26 17.09 -6.26
CA ALA A 269 -0.32 16.71 -5.22
C ALA A 269 -1.00 16.81 -3.84
N GLY A 270 -1.43 15.66 -3.32
CA GLY A 270 -2.42 15.61 -2.26
C GLY A 270 -1.88 15.04 -0.97
N THR A 271 -2.69 15.14 0.06
CA THR A 271 -2.45 14.47 1.35
C THR A 271 -2.85 13.00 1.27
N VAL A 272 -2.39 12.16 2.20
CA VAL A 272 -2.90 10.78 2.31
C VAL A 272 -4.40 10.78 2.60
N ALA A 273 -4.91 11.78 3.34
CA ALA A 273 -6.33 11.93 3.66
C ALA A 273 -7.19 12.10 2.40
N GLU A 274 -6.73 12.85 1.41
CA GLU A 274 -7.42 12.99 0.11
C GLU A 274 -7.42 11.67 -0.69
N ARG A 275 -6.45 10.79 -0.42
CA ARG A 275 -6.43 9.43 -0.97
C ARG A 275 -7.24 8.44 -0.15
N HIS A 276 -7.49 8.70 1.14
CA HIS A 276 -8.13 7.79 2.08
C HIS A 276 -9.49 7.24 1.62
N PRO A 277 -10.39 7.99 0.96
CA PRO A 277 -11.66 7.45 0.44
C PRO A 277 -11.47 6.32 -0.58
N TYR A 278 -10.27 6.26 -1.18
CA TYR A 278 -9.90 5.24 -2.14
C TYR A 278 -9.02 4.16 -1.50
N LEU A 279 -8.28 4.45 -0.42
CA LEU A 279 -7.50 3.42 0.27
C LEU A 279 -8.46 2.37 0.88
N PRO A 280 -8.09 1.07 0.87
CA PRO A 280 -8.94 0.06 1.51
C PRO A 280 -9.14 0.39 2.98
N ASP A 281 -10.35 0.22 3.50
CA ASP A 281 -10.56 0.07 4.94
C ASP A 281 -9.77 -1.17 5.36
N ILE A 282 -8.55 -0.95 5.86
CA ILE A 282 -7.78 -2.01 6.48
C ILE A 282 -8.59 -2.37 7.72
N ALA A 283 -9.21 -3.56 7.69
CA ALA A 283 -9.93 -4.09 8.84
C ALA A 283 -9.10 -3.86 10.10
N ALA A 284 -9.74 -3.57 11.23
CA ALA A 284 -9.13 -3.27 12.53
C ALA A 284 -8.04 -4.27 13.01
N GLY A 285 -7.83 -5.36 12.27
CA GLY A 285 -6.64 -6.21 12.26
C GLY A 285 -5.34 -5.57 11.74
N SER A 286 -5.12 -4.26 11.84
CA SER A 286 -3.78 -3.63 11.73
C SER A 286 -2.81 -4.07 12.84
N VAL A 287 -3.22 -4.99 13.73
CA VAL A 287 -2.46 -5.54 14.87
C VAL A 287 -1.03 -5.97 14.49
N TRP A 288 -0.78 -6.29 13.22
CA TRP A 288 0.52 -6.72 12.69
C TRP A 288 1.51 -5.57 12.44
N TYR A 289 0.99 -4.37 12.20
CA TYR A 289 1.73 -3.11 12.05
C TYR A 289 1.52 -2.20 13.26
N GLN A 290 0.78 -2.65 14.28
CA GLN A 290 0.70 -1.93 15.54
C GLN A 290 2.06 -2.00 16.24
N PRO A 291 2.67 -0.86 16.60
CA PRO A 291 3.75 -0.87 17.56
C PRO A 291 3.21 -1.36 18.90
N VAL A 292 4.09 -1.93 19.73
CA VAL A 292 3.69 -2.58 20.98
C VAL A 292 2.93 -1.62 21.89
N SER A 293 1.87 -2.15 22.50
CA SER A 293 0.82 -1.54 23.33
C SER A 293 -0.35 -0.94 22.56
N GLU A 294 -1.47 -1.67 22.52
CA GLU A 294 -2.78 -1.03 22.52
C GLU A 294 -2.91 -0.28 23.86
N PRO A 295 -3.28 1.01 23.86
CA PRO A 295 -3.77 1.60 25.09
C PRO A 295 -5.03 0.83 25.51
N PRO A 296 -5.22 0.53 26.81
CA PRO A 296 -6.50 0.02 27.27
C PRO A 296 -7.58 1.01 26.82
N ASN A 297 -8.65 0.50 26.22
CA ASN A 297 -9.84 1.23 25.79
C ASN A 297 -10.12 2.41 26.73
N VAL A 298 -9.64 3.61 26.38
CA VAL A 298 -10.03 4.82 27.09
C VAL A 298 -11.40 5.13 26.53
N GLY A 299 -12.40 4.54 27.19
CA GLY A 299 -13.80 4.80 26.90
C GLY A 299 -14.01 6.29 26.71
N SER A 300 -14.80 6.63 25.69
CA SER A 300 -15.21 7.99 25.43
C SER A 300 -15.74 8.62 26.72
N ILE A 301 -14.95 9.47 27.36
CA ILE A 301 -15.48 10.40 28.35
C ILE A 301 -16.20 11.48 27.54
N ARG A 302 -17.43 11.17 27.13
CA ARG A 302 -18.42 12.22 26.90
C ARG A 302 -18.81 12.72 28.29
N GLY A 303 -18.35 13.91 28.63
CA GLY A 303 -18.67 14.53 29.92
C GLY A 303 -18.19 15.96 30.02
N ARG A 304 -18.80 16.88 29.24
CA ARG A 304 -19.65 17.99 29.70
C ARG A 304 -20.13 18.79 28.51
#